data_AF-A0A6I1ZMS7-F1
#
_entry.id   AF-A0A6I1ZMS7-F1
#
_cell.length_a   1.000
_cell.length_b   1.000
_cell.length_c   1.000
_cell.angle_alpha   90.00
_cell.angle_beta   90.00
_cell.angle_gamma   90.00
#
_symmetry.space_group_name_H-M   'P 1'
#
loop_
_entity.id
_entity.type
_entity.pdbx_description
1 polymer ?
#
loop_
_entity_poly.entity_id
_entity_poly.type
_entity_poly.pdbx_seq_one_letter_code
_entity_poly.pdbx_strand_id
1 'polypeptide(L)'
;MFESLGADSITLDAHINRDFKLLKAIKSAVKCELSVLMNNLCLYQCPYEYYHYNTLGHSSQSYNLLNGFPMDYCVLRCTIDRLCDTSQIIKARWIRPEDIYVYEEIGIDVFKISGRSMPTESILNAAAAYSSRQYQGNLYDILNALDPTIKCASTASPGTQITTIASPPKVYIDNQALEGFIDFFKKQDCLSGCSHCDYCQKITDKVVRLDRREVDEYVAGLKNFLNDLTSSRIFHPVSTRR
;
A
#
# COMPACT_ATOMS: atom_id res chain seq x y z
N MET A 1 -5.36 12.32 -24.33
CA MET A 1 -5.77 13.59 -23.68
C MET A 1 -4.64 14.22 -22.87
N PHE A 2 -4.03 13.55 -21.88
CA PHE A 2 -2.92 14.17 -21.11
C PHE A 2 -1.71 14.55 -21.97
N GLU A 3 -1.30 13.68 -22.90
CA GLU A 3 -0.22 13.99 -23.86
C GLU A 3 -0.53 15.23 -24.70
N SER A 4 -1.77 15.37 -25.22
CA SER A 4 -2.19 16.56 -25.97
C SER A 4 -2.27 17.83 -25.12
N LEU A 5 -2.30 17.70 -23.79
CA LEU A 5 -2.19 18.83 -22.85
C LEU A 5 -0.73 19.19 -22.52
N GLY A 6 0.25 18.47 -23.09
CA GLY A 6 1.68 18.75 -22.93
C GLY A 6 2.41 17.89 -21.89
N ALA A 7 1.85 16.76 -21.48
CA ALA A 7 2.56 15.84 -20.57
C ALA A 7 3.67 15.06 -21.30
N ASP A 8 4.91 15.19 -20.83
CA ASP A 8 6.07 14.43 -21.36
C ASP A 8 6.12 12.98 -20.83
N SER A 9 5.54 12.74 -19.66
CA SER A 9 5.50 11.44 -19.00
C SER A 9 4.17 11.26 -18.26
N ILE A 10 3.64 10.04 -18.28
CA ILE A 10 2.42 9.66 -17.57
C ILE A 10 2.75 8.51 -16.61
N THR A 11 2.49 8.71 -15.32
CA THR A 11 2.50 7.62 -14.34
C THR A 11 1.16 6.91 -14.38
N LEU A 12 1.21 5.62 -14.70
CA LEU A 12 0.04 4.77 -14.75
C LEU A 12 -0.45 4.45 -13.34
N ASP A 13 -1.76 4.26 -13.22
CA ASP A 13 -2.40 3.84 -11.99
C ASP A 13 -1.89 2.44 -11.56
N ALA A 14 -1.55 2.28 -10.29
CA ALA A 14 -1.01 1.01 -9.79
C ALA A 14 -2.00 -0.16 -9.94
N HIS A 15 -3.32 0.08 -9.93
CA HIS A 15 -4.34 -0.96 -10.08
C HIS A 15 -4.24 -1.69 -11.41
N ILE A 16 -3.68 -1.06 -12.45
CA ILE A 16 -3.53 -1.66 -13.78
C ILE A 16 -2.16 -2.33 -13.99
N ASN A 17 -1.27 -2.35 -12.99
CA ASN A 17 0.07 -2.95 -13.13
C ASN A 17 0.04 -4.42 -13.56
N ARG A 18 -1.05 -5.16 -13.33
CA ARG A 18 -1.17 -6.57 -13.76
C ARG A 18 -2.18 -6.78 -14.88
N ASP A 19 -2.67 -5.71 -15.51
CA ASP A 19 -3.47 -5.77 -16.73
C ASP A 19 -2.57 -5.53 -17.95
N PHE A 20 -1.83 -6.57 -18.34
CA PHE A 20 -0.86 -6.46 -19.43
C PHE A 20 -1.50 -6.14 -20.79
N LYS A 21 -2.77 -6.47 -20.97
CA LYS A 21 -3.51 -6.12 -22.19
C LYS A 21 -3.74 -4.61 -22.24
N LEU A 22 -4.21 -4.03 -21.13
CA LEU A 22 -4.40 -2.59 -21.02
C LEU A 22 -3.07 -1.83 -21.09
N LEU A 23 -2.02 -2.29 -20.40
CA LEU A 23 -0.69 -1.66 -20.45
C LEU A 23 -0.16 -1.57 -21.90
N LYS A 24 -0.25 -2.66 -22.67
CA LYS A 24 0.15 -2.68 -24.10
C LYS A 24 -0.71 -1.75 -24.95
N ALA A 25 -2.02 -1.71 -24.69
CA ALA A 25 -2.94 -0.81 -25.40
C ALA A 25 -2.60 0.67 -25.13
N ILE A 26 -2.34 1.04 -23.87
CA ILE A 26 -1.94 2.40 -23.50
C ILE A 26 -0.59 2.76 -24.15
N LYS A 27 0.42 1.88 -24.05
CA LYS A 27 1.74 2.13 -24.67
C LYS A 27 1.65 2.36 -26.17
N SER A 28 0.75 1.66 -26.86
CA SER A 28 0.52 1.82 -28.30
C SER A 28 -0.23 3.11 -28.65
N ALA A 29 -1.00 3.66 -27.70
CA ALA A 29 -1.84 4.84 -27.90
C ALA A 29 -1.15 6.17 -27.61
N VAL A 30 -0.01 6.17 -26.92
CA VAL A 30 0.74 7.38 -26.54
C VAL A 30 2.21 7.30 -26.95
N LYS A 31 2.82 8.45 -27.21
CA LYS A 31 4.25 8.58 -27.54
C LYS A 31 5.07 9.03 -26.33
N CYS A 32 4.46 9.74 -25.39
CA CYS A 32 5.08 10.17 -24.15
C CYS A 32 5.59 8.98 -23.33
N GLU A 33 6.52 9.26 -22.41
CA GLU A 33 7.07 8.26 -21.51
C GLU A 33 5.97 7.71 -20.59
N LEU A 34 6.04 6.42 -20.29
CA LEU A 34 5.17 5.79 -19.31
C LEU A 34 5.99 5.35 -18.10
N SER A 35 5.42 5.54 -16.91
CA SER A 35 6.01 5.04 -15.67
C SER A 35 5.01 4.25 -14.83
N VAL A 36 5.50 3.27 -14.09
CA VAL A 36 4.69 2.46 -13.16
C VAL A 36 5.22 2.54 -11.72
N LEU A 37 4.32 2.48 -10.75
CA LEU A 37 4.66 2.45 -9.32
C LEU A 37 4.79 1.01 -8.85
N MET A 38 5.97 0.61 -8.37
CA MET A 38 6.28 -0.82 -8.18
C MET A 38 5.91 -1.37 -6.81
N ASN A 39 6.27 -0.69 -5.73
CA ASN A 39 6.27 -1.30 -4.40
C ASN A 39 5.06 -0.91 -3.53
N ASN A 40 3.99 -0.37 -4.11
CA ASN A 40 2.84 0.10 -3.34
C ASN A 40 1.97 -1.07 -2.84
N LEU A 41 1.70 -1.13 -1.53
CA LEU A 41 0.90 -2.20 -0.92
C LEU A 41 -0.58 -1.81 -0.68
N CYS A 42 -1.11 -0.80 -1.37
CA CYS A 42 -2.53 -0.46 -1.27
C CYS A 42 -3.42 -1.66 -1.67
N LEU A 43 -4.61 -1.74 -1.07
CA LEU A 43 -5.62 -2.73 -1.46
C LEU A 43 -5.94 -2.57 -2.95
N TYR A 44 -6.14 -3.68 -3.65
CA TYR A 44 -6.58 -3.63 -5.05
C TYR A 44 -8.02 -3.11 -5.13
N GLN A 45 -8.26 -2.11 -5.99
CA GLN A 45 -9.53 -1.38 -6.08
C GLN A 45 -10.00 -0.85 -4.71
N CYS A 46 -9.06 -0.26 -3.97
CA CYS A 46 -9.28 0.24 -2.62
C CYS A 46 -10.44 1.26 -2.59
N PRO A 47 -11.52 1.01 -1.81
CA PRO A 47 -12.66 1.93 -1.74
C PRO A 47 -12.30 3.26 -1.04
N TYR A 48 -11.19 3.30 -0.31
CA TYR A 48 -10.76 4.46 0.45
C TYR A 48 -9.78 5.37 -0.31
N GLU A 49 -9.30 4.95 -1.49
CA GLU A 49 -8.16 5.58 -2.18
C GLU A 49 -8.38 7.06 -2.48
N TYR A 50 -9.51 7.41 -3.09
CA TYR A 50 -9.80 8.78 -3.47
C TYR A 50 -9.84 9.72 -2.25
N TYR A 51 -10.53 9.31 -1.18
CA TYR A 51 -10.61 10.09 0.05
C TYR A 51 -9.25 10.16 0.76
N HIS A 52 -8.49 9.06 0.78
CA HIS A 52 -7.14 9.03 1.36
C HIS A 52 -6.19 10.00 0.65
N TYR A 53 -6.14 9.99 -0.68
CA TYR A 53 -5.29 10.89 -1.47
C TYR A 53 -5.69 12.35 -1.30
N ASN A 54 -6.98 12.67 -1.28
CA ASN A 54 -7.44 14.03 -1.01
C ASN A 54 -7.04 14.48 0.40
N THR A 55 -7.23 13.63 1.41
CA THR A 55 -6.85 13.93 2.80
C THR A 55 -5.36 14.22 2.91
N LEU A 56 -4.52 13.36 2.32
CA LEU A 56 -3.08 13.55 2.29
C LEU A 56 -2.70 14.84 1.57
N GLY A 57 -3.28 15.10 0.40
CA GLY A 57 -3.02 16.30 -0.40
C GLY A 57 -3.35 17.59 0.34
N HIS A 58 -4.41 17.61 1.16
CA HIS A 58 -4.74 18.75 2.02
C HIS A 58 -3.86 18.82 3.27
N SER A 59 -3.51 17.68 3.87
CA SER A 59 -2.64 17.66 5.06
C SER A 59 -1.23 18.13 4.75
N SER A 60 -0.68 17.79 3.57
CA SER A 60 0.71 18.07 3.21
C SER A 60 0.97 19.50 2.77
N GLN A 61 -0.04 20.38 2.80
CA GLN A 61 0.11 21.78 2.43
C GLN A 61 0.92 22.53 3.49
N SER A 62 1.84 23.40 3.06
CA SER A 62 2.71 24.17 3.97
C SER A 62 1.96 25.08 4.94
N TYR A 63 0.73 25.47 4.59
CA TYR A 63 -0.15 26.31 5.40
C TYR A 63 -1.10 25.50 6.30
N ASN A 64 -0.99 24.17 6.33
CA ASN A 64 -1.86 23.34 7.16
C ASN A 64 -1.54 23.54 8.66
N LEU A 65 -2.55 23.93 9.45
CA LEU A 65 -2.40 24.24 10.88
C LEU A 65 -1.96 23.04 11.74
N LEU A 66 -2.16 21.82 11.25
CA LEU A 66 -1.76 20.58 11.93
C LEU A 66 -0.40 20.07 11.44
N ASN A 67 0.34 20.88 10.67
CA ASN A 67 1.71 20.61 10.19
C ASN A 67 1.86 19.20 9.58
N GLY A 68 0.95 18.83 8.66
CA GLY A 68 1.03 17.54 7.99
C GLY A 68 0.54 16.35 8.81
N PHE A 69 -0.25 16.56 9.87
CA PHE A 69 -0.88 15.47 10.62
C PHE A 69 -2.28 15.12 10.08
N PRO A 70 -2.42 14.02 9.29
CA PRO A 70 -3.73 13.47 8.95
C PRO A 70 -4.20 12.50 10.05
N MET A 71 -5.44 12.67 10.52
CA MET A 71 -6.16 11.59 11.20
C MET A 71 -6.61 10.58 10.15
N ASP A 72 -5.82 9.53 9.94
CA ASP A 72 -5.98 8.66 8.78
C ASP A 72 -6.93 7.48 9.02
N TYR A 73 -8.23 7.76 8.90
CA TYR A 73 -9.29 6.75 8.88
C TYR A 73 -9.05 5.66 7.81
N CYS A 74 -8.52 6.04 6.65
CA CYS A 74 -8.32 5.13 5.53
C CYS A 74 -7.23 4.11 5.82
N VAL A 75 -6.11 4.56 6.38
CA VAL A 75 -5.01 3.67 6.75
C VAL A 75 -5.45 2.71 7.85
N LEU A 76 -6.23 3.16 8.84
CA LEU A 76 -6.81 2.26 9.85
C LEU A 76 -7.68 1.18 9.21
N ARG A 77 -8.62 1.57 8.34
CA ARG A 77 -9.56 0.62 7.71
C ARG A 77 -8.85 -0.36 6.78
N CYS A 78 -7.97 0.14 5.90
CA CYS A 78 -7.27 -0.73 4.97
C CYS A 78 -6.27 -1.66 5.66
N THR A 79 -5.69 -1.27 6.80
CA THR A 79 -4.84 -2.16 7.61
C THR A 79 -5.66 -3.28 8.24
N ILE A 80 -6.83 -2.97 8.80
CA ILE A 80 -7.76 -3.99 9.32
C ILE A 80 -8.16 -4.95 8.20
N ASP A 81 -8.57 -4.45 7.04
CA ASP A 81 -9.00 -5.26 5.90
C ASP A 81 -7.85 -6.17 5.40
N ARG A 82 -6.62 -5.64 5.29
CA ARG A 82 -5.43 -6.40 4.87
C ARG A 82 -5.05 -7.51 5.85
N LEU A 83 -5.17 -7.25 7.15
CA LEU A 83 -4.78 -8.22 8.18
C LEU A 83 -5.88 -9.27 8.44
N CYS A 84 -7.15 -8.91 8.28
CA CYS A 84 -8.27 -9.85 8.36
C CYS A 84 -8.33 -10.77 7.13
N ASP A 85 -8.04 -10.24 5.93
CA ASP A 85 -7.88 -11.02 4.69
C ASP A 85 -6.46 -10.86 4.15
N THR A 86 -5.57 -11.76 4.55
CA THR A 86 -4.15 -11.69 4.16
C THR A 86 -3.94 -11.88 2.66
N SER A 87 -4.93 -12.41 1.93
CA SER A 87 -4.85 -12.48 0.47
C SER A 87 -4.83 -11.11 -0.19
N GLN A 88 -5.26 -10.06 0.51
CA GLN A 88 -5.14 -8.68 0.06
C GLN A 88 -3.69 -8.25 -0.19
N ILE A 89 -2.72 -8.84 0.54
CA ILE A 89 -1.29 -8.60 0.34
C ILE A 89 -0.87 -9.04 -1.07
N ILE A 90 -1.34 -10.20 -1.52
CA ILE A 90 -1.02 -10.74 -2.85
C ILE A 90 -1.90 -10.11 -3.93
N LYS A 91 -3.16 -9.77 -3.63
CA LYS A 91 -4.07 -9.07 -4.56
C LYS A 91 -3.57 -7.67 -4.92
N ALA A 92 -2.90 -6.98 -3.99
CA ALA A 92 -2.26 -5.69 -4.23
C ALA A 92 -1.32 -5.75 -5.44
N ARG A 93 -1.30 -4.70 -6.25
CA ARG A 93 -0.70 -4.70 -7.59
C ARG A 93 0.76 -4.23 -7.59
N TRP A 94 1.50 -4.61 -6.55
CA TRP A 94 2.94 -4.43 -6.53
C TRP A 94 3.62 -5.28 -7.62
N ILE A 95 4.82 -4.86 -8.01
CA ILE A 95 5.71 -5.47 -8.97
C ILE A 95 6.93 -5.97 -8.20
N ARG A 96 7.26 -7.25 -8.32
CA ARG A 96 8.47 -7.81 -7.70
C ARG A 96 9.72 -7.34 -8.46
N PRO A 97 10.88 -7.15 -7.81
CA PRO A 97 12.12 -6.79 -8.52
C PRO A 97 12.45 -7.72 -9.70
N GLU A 98 12.28 -9.03 -9.52
CA GLU A 98 12.51 -10.05 -10.53
C GLU A 98 11.52 -10.01 -11.71
N ASP A 99 10.37 -9.36 -11.56
CA ASP A 99 9.31 -9.34 -12.58
C ASP A 99 9.29 -8.04 -13.40
N ILE A 100 10.24 -7.13 -13.17
CA ILE A 100 10.36 -5.84 -13.89
C ILE A 100 10.49 -6.05 -15.41
N TYR A 101 11.19 -7.11 -15.85
CA TYR A 101 11.41 -7.40 -17.27
C TYR A 101 10.10 -7.49 -18.07
N VAL A 102 9.00 -7.93 -17.45
CA VAL A 102 7.69 -8.04 -18.11
C VAL A 102 7.17 -6.67 -18.58
N TYR A 103 7.54 -5.61 -17.87
CA TYR A 103 7.14 -4.23 -18.18
C TYR A 103 8.11 -3.60 -19.20
N GLU A 104 9.40 -3.91 -19.09
CA GLU A 104 10.41 -3.51 -20.07
C GLU A 104 10.08 -4.11 -21.46
N GLU A 105 9.62 -5.37 -21.52
CA GLU A 105 9.12 -6.01 -22.75
C GLU A 105 7.91 -5.29 -23.38
N ILE A 106 7.12 -4.56 -22.60
CA ILE A 106 6.01 -3.73 -23.09
C ILE A 106 6.55 -2.39 -23.63
N GLY A 107 7.77 -1.99 -23.27
CA GLY A 107 8.36 -0.68 -23.57
C GLY A 107 8.08 0.36 -22.49
N ILE A 108 7.98 -0.08 -21.22
CA ILE A 108 7.90 0.78 -20.04
C ILE A 108 9.22 0.65 -19.28
N ASP A 109 10.05 1.70 -19.32
CA ASP A 109 11.42 1.66 -18.78
C ASP A 109 11.61 2.57 -17.56
N VAL A 110 10.57 3.32 -17.16
CA VAL A 110 10.61 4.21 -16.00
C VAL A 110 9.81 3.64 -14.85
N PHE A 111 10.50 3.40 -13.75
CA PHE A 111 9.94 2.74 -12.58
C PHE A 111 10.02 3.63 -11.35
N LYS A 112 8.88 3.81 -10.68
CA LYS A 112 8.77 4.63 -9.47
C LYS A 112 8.70 3.72 -8.24
N ILE A 113 9.41 4.13 -7.20
CA ILE A 113 9.37 3.53 -5.87
C ILE A 113 8.60 4.49 -4.94
N SER A 114 7.59 3.96 -4.27
CA SER A 114 6.79 4.63 -3.25
C SER A 114 7.53 4.64 -1.90
N GLY A 115 7.06 5.47 -0.97
CA GLY A 115 7.61 5.52 0.40
C GLY A 115 8.53 6.71 0.66
N ARG A 116 8.24 7.88 0.06
CA ARG A 116 9.01 9.13 0.30
C ARG A 116 9.13 9.50 1.79
N SER A 117 8.11 9.15 2.59
CA SER A 117 8.06 9.38 4.03
C SER A 117 8.71 8.28 4.87
N MET A 118 9.25 7.22 4.24
CA MET A 118 9.90 6.11 4.93
C MET A 118 11.30 6.51 5.40
N PRO A 119 11.87 5.79 6.40
CA PRO A 119 13.26 5.98 6.78
C PRO A 119 14.21 5.83 5.59
N THR A 120 15.29 6.62 5.58
CA THR A 120 16.30 6.62 4.50
C THR A 120 16.82 5.22 4.18
N GLU A 121 17.06 4.40 5.21
CA GLU A 121 17.51 3.01 5.05
C GLU A 121 16.51 2.17 4.26
N SER A 122 15.21 2.27 4.58
CA SER A 122 14.15 1.56 3.85
C SER A 122 14.09 2.00 2.37
N ILE A 123 14.25 3.30 2.10
CA ILE A 123 14.27 3.83 0.73
C ILE A 123 15.48 3.28 -0.04
N LEU A 124 16.66 3.29 0.57
CA LEU A 124 17.89 2.77 -0.04
C LEU A 124 17.81 1.26 -0.28
N ASN A 125 17.23 0.50 0.65
CA ASN A 125 17.05 -0.94 0.51
C ASN A 125 16.11 -1.29 -0.63
N ALA A 126 14.97 -0.59 -0.76
CA ALA A 126 14.07 -0.76 -1.89
C ALA A 126 14.76 -0.37 -3.20
N ALA A 127 15.42 0.80 -3.26
CA ALA A 127 16.14 1.24 -4.46
C ALA A 127 17.22 0.22 -4.90
N ALA A 128 17.99 -0.32 -3.95
CA ALA A 128 18.97 -1.36 -4.21
C ALA A 128 18.31 -2.62 -4.79
N ALA A 129 17.27 -3.15 -4.14
CA ALA A 129 16.55 -4.35 -4.58
C ALA A 129 15.97 -4.23 -6.00
N TYR A 130 15.31 -3.11 -6.32
CA TYR A 130 14.74 -2.89 -7.64
C TYR A 130 15.80 -2.62 -8.70
N SER A 131 16.90 -1.94 -8.36
CA SER A 131 18.01 -1.70 -9.30
C SER A 131 18.78 -2.98 -9.64
N SER A 132 18.93 -3.91 -8.68
CA SER A 132 19.57 -5.22 -8.91
C SER A 132 18.69 -6.23 -9.63
N ARG A 133 17.39 -5.94 -9.84
CA ARG A 133 16.40 -6.87 -10.41
C ARG A 133 16.25 -8.18 -9.61
N GLN A 134 16.71 -8.18 -8.36
CA GLN A 134 16.73 -9.37 -7.53
C GLN A 134 16.70 -8.98 -6.06
N TYR A 135 15.91 -9.71 -5.28
CA TYR A 135 15.82 -9.50 -3.84
C TYR A 135 15.73 -10.82 -3.08
N GLN A 136 16.73 -11.10 -2.25
CA GLN A 136 16.76 -12.27 -1.38
C GLN A 136 16.30 -11.86 0.02
N GLY A 137 15.14 -12.37 0.46
CA GLY A 137 14.62 -12.08 1.79
C GLY A 137 13.10 -11.91 1.84
N ASN A 138 12.66 -11.18 2.87
CA ASN A 138 11.26 -10.87 3.10
C ASN A 138 10.78 -9.77 2.15
N LEU A 139 10.00 -10.11 1.11
CA LEU A 139 9.53 -9.11 0.13
C LEU A 139 8.79 -7.94 0.80
N TYR A 140 8.11 -8.18 1.94
CA TYR A 140 7.40 -7.13 2.68
C TYR A 140 8.30 -5.96 3.09
N ASP A 141 9.59 -6.20 3.34
CA ASP A 141 10.55 -5.17 3.81
C ASP A 141 10.80 -4.07 2.76
N ILE A 142 10.55 -4.36 1.48
CA ILE A 142 10.71 -3.40 0.38
C ILE A 142 9.38 -2.90 -0.19
N LEU A 143 8.25 -3.35 0.36
CA LEU A 143 6.91 -2.87 0.02
C LEU A 143 6.54 -1.68 0.90
N ASN A 144 5.92 -0.67 0.31
CA ASN A 144 5.38 0.47 1.05
C ASN A 144 4.01 0.10 1.63
N ALA A 145 4.03 -0.49 2.82
CA ALA A 145 2.88 -0.64 3.68
C ALA A 145 2.74 0.60 4.57
N LEU A 146 1.58 1.27 4.52
CA LEU A 146 1.28 2.34 5.45
C LEU A 146 0.84 1.73 6.78
N ASP A 147 1.60 1.99 7.84
CA ASP A 147 1.21 1.63 9.19
C ASP A 147 0.39 2.77 9.81
N PRO A 148 -0.75 2.47 10.45
CA PRO A 148 -1.56 3.49 11.09
C PRO A 148 -0.76 4.10 12.24
N THR A 149 -0.35 5.35 12.07
CA THR A 149 0.31 6.08 13.14
C THR A 149 -0.76 6.70 14.03
N ILE A 150 -0.99 6.09 15.19
CA ILE A 150 -1.98 6.61 16.15
C ILE A 150 -1.30 7.68 17.00
N LYS A 151 -1.53 8.94 16.63
CA LYS A 151 -1.14 10.10 17.44
C LYS A 151 -2.43 10.85 17.77
N CYS A 152 -2.73 11.06 19.05
CA CYS A 152 -3.89 11.84 19.46
C CYS A 152 -3.39 13.21 19.94
N ALA A 153 -3.67 14.27 19.18
CA ALA A 153 -3.45 15.63 19.66
C ALA A 153 -4.54 15.95 20.69
N SER A 154 -4.22 15.99 21.99
CA SER A 154 -5.16 16.46 23.00
C SER A 154 -5.27 17.98 22.90
N THR A 155 -6.47 18.51 22.70
CA THR A 155 -6.74 19.97 22.72
C THR A 155 -6.54 20.60 24.10
N ALA A 156 -6.38 19.79 25.16
CA ALA A 156 -6.23 20.23 26.55
C ALA A 156 -4.78 20.55 26.97
N SER A 157 -3.78 20.30 26.13
CA SER A 157 -2.37 20.57 26.45
C SER A 157 -1.53 20.68 25.15
N PRO A 158 -0.49 21.52 25.08
CA PRO A 158 0.39 21.65 23.91
C PRO A 158 1.34 20.45 23.75
N GLY A 159 0.84 19.23 24.00
CA GLY A 159 1.55 17.97 23.87
C GLY A 159 0.66 16.94 23.20
N THR A 160 1.12 16.37 22.10
CA THR A 160 0.50 15.23 21.43
C THR A 160 0.62 14.00 22.33
N GLN A 161 -0.51 13.47 22.84
CA GLN A 161 -0.50 12.19 23.53
C GLN A 161 -0.49 11.08 22.48
N ILE A 162 0.63 10.37 22.39
CA ILE A 162 0.76 9.21 21.51
C ILE A 162 0.26 8.00 22.31
N THR A 163 -0.97 7.56 22.04
CA THR A 163 -1.45 6.26 22.49
C THR A 163 -0.96 5.21 21.49
N THR A 164 0.17 4.59 21.82
CA THR A 164 0.72 3.50 21.01
C THR A 164 -0.16 2.27 21.15
N ILE A 165 -0.98 1.98 20.13
CA ILE A 165 -1.46 0.60 19.96
C ILE A 165 -0.25 -0.28 19.76
N ALA A 166 -0.33 -1.52 20.25
CA ALA A 166 0.67 -2.57 20.11
C ALA A 166 1.43 -2.50 18.78
N SER A 167 2.71 -2.88 18.79
CA SER A 167 3.53 -2.92 17.58
C SER A 167 2.82 -3.69 16.45
N PRO A 168 2.89 -3.22 15.20
CA PRO A 168 2.28 -3.93 14.08
C PRO A 168 2.87 -5.35 13.97
N PRO A 169 2.05 -6.34 13.59
CA PRO A 169 2.48 -7.73 13.51
C PRO A 169 3.54 -7.89 12.42
N LYS A 170 4.51 -8.79 12.65
CA LYS A 170 5.55 -9.06 11.66
C LYS A 170 4.97 -9.85 10.48
N VAL A 171 4.96 -9.25 9.30
CA VAL A 171 4.56 -9.92 8.05
C VAL A 171 5.80 -10.34 7.28
N TYR A 172 5.85 -11.63 6.92
CA TYR A 172 6.90 -12.19 6.07
C TYR A 172 6.30 -12.70 4.76
N ILE A 173 6.92 -12.32 3.64
CA ILE A 173 6.59 -12.81 2.30
C ILE A 173 7.85 -13.46 1.72
N ASP A 174 7.80 -14.77 1.50
CA ASP A 174 8.89 -15.53 0.86
C ASP A 174 9.03 -15.13 -0.61
N ASN A 175 9.99 -14.25 -0.92
CA ASN A 175 10.16 -13.72 -2.28
C ASN A 175 10.55 -14.81 -3.29
N GLN A 176 11.31 -15.82 -2.85
CA GLN A 176 11.81 -16.87 -3.73
C GLN A 176 10.69 -17.87 -4.06
N ALA A 177 9.78 -18.12 -3.12
CA ALA A 177 8.59 -18.93 -3.38
C ALA A 177 7.60 -18.32 -4.39
N LEU A 178 7.80 -17.06 -4.81
CA LEU A 178 7.03 -16.35 -5.84
C LEU A 178 7.60 -16.50 -7.26
N GLU A 179 8.61 -17.34 -7.49
CA GLU A 179 9.08 -17.62 -8.85
C GLU A 179 7.92 -18.09 -9.77
N GLY A 180 7.81 -17.49 -10.96
CA GLY A 180 6.72 -17.74 -11.92
C GLY A 180 5.35 -17.11 -11.55
N PHE A 181 5.24 -16.40 -10.42
CA PHE A 181 3.99 -15.80 -9.94
C PHE A 181 3.30 -14.91 -10.99
N ILE A 182 4.09 -14.12 -11.71
CA ILE A 182 3.58 -13.12 -12.65
C ILE A 182 2.91 -13.74 -13.89
N ASP A 183 3.27 -14.97 -14.24
CA ASP A 183 2.80 -15.63 -15.47
C ASP A 183 1.31 -15.96 -15.44
N PHE A 184 0.73 -16.15 -14.25
CA PHE A 184 -0.71 -16.30 -14.09
C PHE A 184 -1.46 -15.08 -14.65
N PHE A 185 -0.99 -13.87 -14.32
CA PHE A 185 -1.65 -12.62 -14.73
C PHE A 185 -1.46 -12.29 -16.21
N LYS A 186 -0.50 -12.92 -16.89
CA LYS A 186 -0.37 -12.83 -18.36
C LYS A 186 -1.56 -13.48 -19.08
N LYS A 187 -2.27 -14.41 -18.42
CA LYS A 187 -3.38 -15.20 -18.99
C LYS A 187 -4.73 -14.89 -18.36
N GLN A 188 -4.74 -14.45 -17.10
CA GLN A 188 -5.96 -14.18 -16.35
C GLN A 188 -6.36 -12.70 -16.41
N ASP A 189 -7.63 -12.43 -16.74
CA ASP A 189 -8.24 -11.13 -16.51
C ASP A 189 -8.75 -11.06 -15.06
N CYS A 190 -8.17 -10.17 -14.25
CA CYS A 190 -8.56 -9.98 -12.85
C CYS A 190 -9.60 -8.87 -12.64
N LEU A 191 -10.01 -8.13 -13.68
CA LEU A 191 -11.06 -7.12 -13.58
C LEU A 191 -12.44 -7.77 -13.38
N SER A 192 -12.63 -8.97 -13.92
CA SER A 192 -13.92 -9.66 -13.97
C SER A 192 -13.79 -11.11 -13.45
N GLY A 193 -13.67 -11.33 -12.13
CA GLY A 193 -13.72 -12.72 -11.64
C GLY A 193 -13.03 -13.08 -10.33
N CYS A 194 -12.55 -12.13 -9.53
CA CYS A 194 -11.93 -12.46 -8.23
C CYS A 194 -12.86 -13.26 -7.29
N SER A 195 -14.18 -13.16 -7.44
CA SER A 195 -15.14 -13.93 -6.63
C SER A 195 -15.14 -15.44 -6.90
N HIS A 196 -14.63 -15.89 -8.04
CA HIS A 196 -14.57 -17.31 -8.43
C HIS A 196 -13.14 -17.80 -8.65
N CYS A 197 -12.14 -17.00 -8.27
CA CYS A 197 -10.72 -17.30 -8.44
C CYS A 197 -10.03 -17.29 -7.07
N ASP A 198 -9.34 -18.38 -6.74
CA ASP A 198 -8.65 -18.57 -5.47
C ASP A 198 -7.11 -18.45 -5.59
N TYR A 199 -6.59 -18.04 -6.75
CA TYR A 199 -5.14 -17.99 -7.01
C TYR A 199 -4.39 -17.17 -5.97
N CYS A 200 -4.83 -15.94 -5.69
CA CYS A 200 -4.16 -15.08 -4.71
C CYS A 200 -4.19 -15.68 -3.30
N GLN A 201 -5.27 -16.40 -2.93
CA GLN A 201 -5.34 -17.10 -1.65
C GLN A 201 -4.32 -18.24 -1.61
N LYS A 202 -4.27 -19.09 -2.64
CA LYS A 202 -3.28 -20.20 -2.74
C LYS A 202 -1.84 -19.70 -2.66
N ILE A 203 -1.53 -18.59 -3.32
CA ILE A 203 -0.20 -17.97 -3.23
C ILE A 203 0.05 -17.45 -1.81
N THR A 204 -0.94 -16.80 -1.20
CA THR A 204 -0.84 -16.30 0.18
C THR A 204 -0.52 -17.44 1.15
N ASP A 205 -1.26 -18.54 1.07
CA ASP A 205 -1.07 -19.72 1.94
C ASP A 205 0.33 -20.34 1.78
N LYS A 206 0.93 -20.19 0.59
CA LYS A 206 2.28 -20.68 0.27
C LYS A 206 3.38 -19.76 0.80
N VAL A 207 3.24 -18.45 0.64
CA VAL A 207 4.38 -17.52 0.77
C VAL A 207 4.29 -16.55 1.95
N VAL A 208 3.09 -16.29 2.46
CA VAL A 208 2.87 -15.32 3.53
C VAL A 208 2.91 -16.01 4.89
N ARG A 209 3.71 -15.49 5.81
CA ARG A 209 3.85 -15.96 7.19
C ARG A 209 3.67 -14.80 8.15
N LEU A 210 2.86 -15.01 9.18
CA LEU A 210 2.63 -14.06 10.27
C LEU A 210 2.08 -14.81 11.48
N ASP A 211 2.23 -14.20 12.67
CA ASP A 211 1.65 -14.73 13.89
C ASP A 211 0.18 -14.29 14.00
N ARG A 212 -0.73 -15.27 14.07
CA ARG A 212 -2.18 -14.99 14.12
C ARG A 212 -2.60 -14.30 15.41
N ARG A 213 -1.95 -14.61 16.53
CA ARG A 213 -2.25 -13.97 17.82
C ARG A 213 -1.81 -12.51 17.80
N GLU A 214 -0.62 -12.21 17.28
CA GLU A 214 -0.16 -10.82 17.11
C GLU A 214 -1.12 -10.03 16.21
N VAL A 215 -1.58 -10.64 15.10
CA VAL A 215 -2.56 -10.04 14.19
C VAL A 215 -3.88 -9.76 14.91
N ASP A 216 -4.43 -10.74 15.63
CA ASP A 216 -5.73 -10.60 16.30
C ASP A 216 -5.69 -9.51 17.39
N GLU A 217 -4.62 -9.49 18.20
CA GLU A 217 -4.39 -8.45 19.22
C GLU A 217 -4.30 -7.05 18.58
N TYR A 218 -3.52 -6.91 17.50
CA TYR A 218 -3.35 -5.64 16.80
C TYR A 218 -4.64 -5.17 16.13
N VAL A 219 -5.34 -6.05 15.42
CA VAL A 219 -6.63 -5.75 14.76
C VAL A 219 -7.69 -5.37 15.78
N ALA A 220 -7.75 -6.02 16.94
CA ALA A 220 -8.65 -5.65 18.02
C ALA A 220 -8.36 -4.23 18.53
N GLY A 221 -7.08 -3.89 18.71
CA GLY A 221 -6.65 -2.53 19.04
C GLY A 221 -7.12 -1.51 18.01
N LEU A 222 -6.84 -1.75 16.72
CA LEU A 222 -7.25 -0.85 15.63
C LEU A 222 -8.77 -0.66 15.59
N LYS A 223 -9.55 -1.74 15.75
CA LYS A 223 -11.02 -1.68 15.80
C LYS A 223 -11.52 -0.85 16.98
N ASN A 224 -10.91 -0.98 18.16
CA ASN A 224 -11.27 -0.18 19.33
C ASN A 224 -11.00 1.31 19.10
N PHE A 225 -9.80 1.67 18.63
CA PHE A 225 -9.47 3.06 18.34
C PHE A 225 -10.39 3.67 17.28
N LEU A 226 -10.73 2.87 16.27
CA LEU A 226 -11.61 3.29 15.21
C LEU A 226 -13.06 3.47 15.68
N ASN A 227 -13.52 2.67 16.64
CA ASN A 227 -14.78 2.90 17.33
C ASN A 227 -14.73 4.21 18.13
N ASP A 228 -13.63 4.51 18.80
CA ASP A 228 -13.48 5.76 19.54
C ASP A 228 -13.41 6.98 18.62
N LEU A 229 -12.74 6.86 17.47
CA LEU A 229 -12.69 7.89 16.43
C LEU A 229 -14.09 8.18 15.87
N THR A 230 -14.84 7.13 15.51
CA THR A 230 -16.16 7.27 14.88
C THR A 230 -17.27 7.65 15.86
N SER A 231 -17.08 7.40 17.16
CA SER A 231 -17.99 7.85 18.22
C SER A 231 -17.57 9.18 18.86
N SER A 232 -16.54 9.84 18.32
CA SER A 232 -15.94 11.07 18.85
C SER A 232 -15.37 10.96 20.27
N ARG A 233 -15.26 9.76 20.85
CA ARG A 233 -14.71 9.55 22.20
C ARG A 233 -13.25 9.98 22.30
N ILE A 234 -12.48 9.93 21.21
CA ILE A 234 -11.09 10.41 21.20
C ILE A 234 -10.96 11.91 21.53
N PHE A 235 -12.03 12.69 21.36
CA PHE A 235 -12.04 14.14 21.62
C PHE A 235 -12.56 14.47 23.03
N HIS A 236 -13.04 13.48 23.78
CA HIS A 236 -13.61 13.67 25.11
C HIS A 236 -12.75 12.92 26.14
N PRO A 237 -12.09 13.62 27.08
CA PRO A 237 -11.34 12.92 28.12
C PRO A 237 -12.30 12.06 28.95
N VAL A 238 -11.92 10.80 29.19
CA VAL A 238 -12.62 9.94 30.15
C VAL A 238 -12.55 10.65 31.51
N SER A 239 -13.71 11.05 32.04
CA SER A 239 -13.79 11.65 33.37
C SER A 239 -13.23 10.65 34.37
N THR A 240 -12.01 10.90 34.87
CA THR A 240 -11.48 10.22 36.03
C THR A 240 -12.39 10.60 37.20
N ARG A 241 -13.29 9.69 37.58
CA ARG A 241 -14.03 9.80 38.83
C ARG A 241 -12.98 9.92 39.94
N ARG A 242 -12.93 11.08 40.58
CA ARG A 242 -12.23 11.29 41.85
C ARG A 242 -12.89 10.46 42.95
#